data_AF-A0A9N9L754-F1
#
_entry.id   AF-A0A9N9L754-F1
#
_cell.length_a   1.000
_cell.length_b   1.000
_cell.length_c   1.000
_cell.angle_alpha   90.00
_cell.angle_beta   90.00
_cell.angle_gamma   90.00
#
_symmetry.space_group_name_H-M   'P 1'
#
loop_
_entity.id
_entity.type
_entity.pdbx_description
1 polymer ?
#
loop_
_entity_poly.entity_id
_entity_poly.type
_entity_poly.pdbx_seq_one_letter_code
_entity_poly.pdbx_strand_id
1 'polypeptide(L)'
;MPLSSHVLLESYISHAPPAIYPLERCLESNPMRSDTWFRFAVGDEAMLNGILYAGALYAGMKREILWYYGETVRIVGGRLREEVERVGNEGGMGGGGDEGIGAVSCLAVGEAMAGRQELWRIHMEGIKNMLKVRKSNKPLQGMVEAKIRRADITGATTYATHPSLSYTPSPTPPIWTLLPPALRLSLTLDSKSFFERTSISPLIPVLSHLILFTKTISLASKTKTKLDPKTFTENLWALEYQLTGSTEGERAIEKGMRFACLLYLKGVLGDWM
;
A
#
# COMPACT_ATOMS: atom_id res chain seq x y z
N MET A 1 5.46 -2.28 32.35
CA MET A 1 6.12 -2.57 31.06
C MET A 1 5.07 -3.09 30.09
N PRO A 2 5.07 -2.64 28.83
CA PRO A 2 4.31 -3.32 27.77
C PRO A 2 4.77 -4.78 27.67
N LEU A 3 3.93 -5.66 27.11
CA LEU A 3 4.29 -7.05 26.80
C LEU A 3 5.62 -7.12 26.03
N SER A 4 6.28 -8.29 26.10
CA SER A 4 7.56 -8.50 25.40
C SER A 4 7.45 -8.05 23.95
N SER A 5 8.30 -7.10 23.55
CA SER A 5 8.40 -6.58 22.17
C SER A 5 8.50 -7.71 21.14
N HIS A 6 9.01 -8.87 21.54
CA HIS A 6 9.02 -10.10 20.76
C HIS A 6 7.63 -10.52 20.26
N VAL A 7 6.60 -10.51 21.12
CA VAL A 7 5.23 -10.93 20.75
C VAL A 7 4.64 -9.99 19.70
N LEU A 8 4.90 -8.69 19.84
CA LEU A 8 4.42 -7.68 18.90
C LEU A 8 5.14 -7.77 17.55
N LEU A 9 6.45 -8.01 17.56
CA LEU A 9 7.23 -8.23 16.35
C LEU A 9 6.80 -9.52 15.63
N GLU A 10 6.56 -10.61 16.37
CA GLU A 10 6.06 -11.86 15.83
C GLU A 10 4.67 -11.67 15.19
N SER A 11 3.78 -10.96 15.88
CA SER A 11 2.47 -10.58 15.35
C SER A 11 2.60 -9.77 14.06
N TYR A 12 3.48 -8.76 14.03
CA TYR A 12 3.74 -7.97 12.83
C TYR A 12 4.29 -8.81 11.66
N ILE A 13 5.29 -9.65 11.90
CA ILE A 13 5.94 -10.49 10.87
C ILE A 13 4.97 -11.55 10.33
N SER A 14 3.96 -11.93 11.10
CA SER A 14 2.94 -12.89 10.67
C SER A 14 1.89 -12.25 9.74
N HIS A 15 1.52 -10.99 9.97
CA HIS A 15 0.37 -10.36 9.27
C HIS A 15 0.79 -9.31 8.23
N ALA A 16 1.80 -8.48 8.49
CA ALA A 16 2.17 -7.40 7.58
C ALA A 16 2.76 -7.90 6.25
N PRO A 17 3.65 -8.91 6.20
CA PRO A 17 4.19 -9.41 4.93
C PRO A 17 3.13 -9.89 3.93
N PRO A 18 2.16 -10.76 4.28
CA PRO A 18 1.13 -11.20 3.33
C PRO A 18 0.13 -10.09 2.97
N ALA A 19 -0.09 -9.09 3.83
CA ALA A 19 -0.95 -7.94 3.54
C ALA A 19 -0.33 -6.94 2.54
N ILE A 20 0.99 -6.85 2.49
CA ILE A 20 1.70 -5.96 1.54
C ILE A 20 2.06 -6.71 0.25
N TYR A 21 2.48 -7.97 0.36
CA TYR A 21 2.85 -8.84 -0.76
C TYR A 21 1.96 -10.09 -0.76
N PRO A 22 0.69 -9.96 -1.20
CA PRO A 22 -0.22 -11.09 -1.26
C PRO A 22 0.25 -12.14 -2.28
N LEU A 23 -0.31 -13.34 -2.18
CA LEU A 23 0.02 -14.47 -3.05
C LEU A 23 1.52 -14.84 -3.03
N GLU A 24 2.17 -14.83 -1.86
CA GLU A 24 3.62 -15.13 -1.70
C GLU A 24 4.08 -16.38 -2.47
N ARG A 25 3.23 -17.42 -2.55
CA ARG A 25 3.52 -18.65 -3.32
C ARG A 25 3.77 -18.42 -4.82
N CYS A 26 3.23 -17.35 -5.40
CA CYS A 26 3.41 -16.97 -6.80
C CYS A 26 4.56 -15.98 -6.99
N LEU A 27 5.10 -15.41 -5.91
CA LEU A 27 6.19 -14.44 -5.97
C LEU A 27 7.56 -15.14 -5.88
N GLU A 28 8.58 -14.52 -6.47
CA GLU A 28 9.98 -14.94 -6.33
C GLU A 28 10.46 -14.83 -4.87
N SER A 29 10.02 -13.78 -4.18
CA SER A 29 10.27 -13.55 -2.75
C SER A 29 9.20 -12.64 -2.15
N ASN A 30 9.12 -12.58 -0.82
CA ASN A 30 8.44 -11.50 -0.11
C ASN A 30 9.49 -10.51 0.44
N PRO A 31 9.63 -9.31 -0.14
CA PRO A 31 10.61 -8.32 0.31
C PRO A 31 10.48 -7.92 1.79
N MET A 32 9.28 -8.01 2.39
CA MET A 32 9.05 -7.74 3.83
C MET A 32 9.70 -8.79 4.74
N ARG A 33 10.10 -9.95 4.21
CA ARG A 33 10.80 -11.00 4.96
C ARG A 33 12.32 -10.90 4.87
N SER A 34 12.85 -9.90 4.16
CA SER A 34 14.29 -9.77 3.95
C SER A 34 15.02 -9.22 5.19
N ASP A 35 16.28 -9.64 5.38
CA ASP A 35 17.19 -9.08 6.38
C ASP A 35 17.35 -7.56 6.22
N THR A 36 17.39 -7.09 4.98
CA THR A 36 17.52 -5.66 4.65
C THR A 36 16.33 -4.88 5.20
N TRP A 37 15.11 -5.39 5.01
CA TRP A 37 13.92 -4.79 5.61
C TRP A 37 13.99 -4.84 7.13
N PHE A 38 14.34 -5.98 7.71
CA PHE A 38 14.39 -6.12 9.16
C PHE A 38 15.37 -5.15 9.80
N ARG A 39 16.60 -5.04 9.28
CA ARG A 39 17.61 -4.09 9.77
C ARG A 39 17.16 -2.63 9.65
N PHE A 40 16.51 -2.29 8.55
CA PHE A 40 15.92 -0.96 8.38
C PHE A 40 14.83 -0.68 9.42
N ALA A 41 13.91 -1.64 9.58
CA ALA A 41 12.77 -1.58 10.50
C ALA A 41 13.18 -1.39 11.97
N VAL A 42 14.19 -2.13 12.43
CA VAL A 42 14.63 -2.10 13.84
C VAL A 42 15.76 -1.11 14.11
N GLY A 43 16.41 -0.60 13.06
CA GLY A 43 17.55 0.31 13.16
C GLY A 43 17.16 1.74 13.53
N ASP A 44 15.89 2.10 13.38
CA ASP A 44 15.36 3.42 13.71
C ASP A 44 14.24 3.34 14.75
N GLU A 45 14.32 4.22 15.76
CA GLU A 45 13.39 4.23 16.88
C GLU A 45 11.95 4.52 16.46
N ALA A 46 11.72 5.48 15.55
CA ALA A 46 10.38 5.80 15.08
C ALA A 46 9.79 4.63 14.30
N MET A 47 10.57 4.06 13.39
CA MET A 47 10.15 2.94 12.57
C MET A 47 9.83 1.70 13.41
N LEU A 48 10.68 1.38 14.39
CA LEU A 48 10.46 0.27 15.31
C LEU A 48 9.16 0.46 16.10
N ASN A 49 8.92 1.65 16.67
CA ASN A 49 7.67 1.94 17.38
C ASN A 49 6.44 1.85 16.46
N GLY A 50 6.54 2.31 15.20
CA GLY A 50 5.46 2.16 14.21
C GLY A 50 5.14 0.69 13.90
N ILE A 51 6.18 -0.16 13.81
CA ILE A 51 6.02 -1.60 13.60
C ILE A 51 5.41 -2.28 14.84
N LEU A 52 5.86 -1.92 16.04
CA LEU A 52 5.31 -2.45 17.29
C LEU A 52 3.85 -2.02 17.50
N TYR A 53 3.49 -0.80 17.09
CA TYR A 53 2.11 -0.35 17.02
C TYR A 53 1.27 -1.24 16.09
N ALA A 54 1.75 -1.51 14.86
CA ALA A 54 1.06 -2.38 13.93
C ALA A 54 0.95 -3.82 14.48
N GLY A 55 2.01 -4.35 15.10
CA GLY A 55 2.00 -5.64 15.78
C GLY A 55 0.96 -5.71 16.92
N ALA A 56 0.83 -4.62 17.68
CA ALA A 56 -0.16 -4.51 18.76
C ALA A 56 -1.60 -4.43 18.23
N LEU A 57 -1.81 -3.79 17.06
CA LEU A 57 -3.09 -3.82 16.37
C LEU A 57 -3.49 -5.23 15.95
N TYR A 58 -2.59 -5.94 15.26
CA TYR A 58 -2.84 -7.33 14.86
C TYR A 58 -3.09 -8.26 16.06
N ALA A 59 -2.43 -8.00 17.20
CA ALA A 59 -2.61 -8.75 18.43
C ALA A 59 -3.84 -8.31 19.27
N GLY A 60 -4.54 -7.23 18.89
CA GLY A 60 -5.67 -6.70 19.67
C GLY A 60 -5.29 -6.09 21.03
N MET A 61 -4.04 -5.67 21.21
CA MET A 61 -3.47 -5.25 22.50
C MET A 61 -3.64 -3.75 22.75
N LYS A 62 -4.80 -3.36 23.29
CA LYS A 62 -5.22 -1.94 23.45
C LYS A 62 -4.21 -1.03 24.17
N ARG A 63 -3.57 -1.51 25.24
CA ARG A 63 -2.61 -0.72 26.02
C ARG A 63 -1.34 -0.45 25.20
N GLU A 64 -0.83 -1.48 24.55
CA GLU A 64 0.34 -1.43 23.68
C GLU A 64 0.07 -0.56 22.45
N ILE A 65 -1.12 -0.67 21.85
CA ILE A 65 -1.55 0.21 20.75
C ILE A 65 -1.43 1.68 21.16
N LEU A 66 -1.99 2.07 22.31
CA LEU A 66 -1.93 3.45 22.78
C LEU A 66 -0.50 3.91 23.07
N TRP A 67 0.30 3.05 23.71
CA TRP A 67 1.69 3.34 24.04
C TRP A 67 2.54 3.59 22.78
N TYR A 68 2.57 2.62 21.85
CA TYR A 68 3.40 2.70 20.65
C TYR A 68 2.90 3.76 19.67
N TYR A 69 1.59 4.04 19.64
CA TYR A 69 1.04 5.20 18.92
C TYR A 69 1.64 6.51 19.45
N GLY A 70 1.52 6.74 20.77
CA GLY A 70 2.01 7.95 21.42
C GLY A 70 3.50 8.14 21.23
N GLU A 71 4.27 7.06 21.36
CA GLU A 71 5.72 7.09 21.20
C GLU A 71 6.15 7.38 19.75
N THR A 72 5.49 6.76 18.77
CA THR A 72 5.73 7.07 17.35
C THR A 72 5.47 8.55 17.04
N VAL A 73 4.33 9.08 17.51
CA VAL A 73 3.98 10.50 17.31
C VAL A 73 4.98 11.41 18.03
N ARG A 74 5.41 11.06 19.24
CA ARG A 74 6.39 11.83 20.02
C ARG A 74 7.72 11.93 19.28
N ILE A 75 8.26 10.81 18.80
CA ILE A 75 9.56 10.74 18.12
C ILE A 75 9.50 11.46 16.78
N VAL A 76 8.53 11.13 15.92
CA VAL A 76 8.40 11.77 14.60
C VAL A 76 8.13 13.27 14.74
N GLY A 77 7.24 13.65 15.65
CA GLY A 77 6.95 15.06 15.92
C GLY A 77 8.14 15.83 16.49
N GLY A 78 8.98 15.17 17.31
CA GLY A 78 10.25 15.74 17.79
C GLY A 78 11.20 16.03 16.64
N ARG A 79 11.47 15.03 15.78
CA ARG A 79 12.34 15.17 14.59
C ARG A 79 11.86 16.28 13.65
N LEU A 80 10.55 16.37 13.42
CA LEU A 80 9.99 17.42 12.58
C LEU A 80 10.15 18.82 13.20
N ARG A 81 9.98 18.97 14.52
CA ARG A 81 10.19 20.26 15.21
C ARG A 81 11.64 20.69 15.18
N GLU A 82 12.57 19.80 15.55
CA GLU A 82 14.01 20.05 15.50
C GLU A 82 14.43 20.50 14.09
N GLU A 83 13.86 19.89 13.06
CA GLU A 83 14.14 20.25 11.69
C GLU A 83 13.55 21.63 11.32
N VAL A 84 12.32 21.95 11.72
CA VAL A 84 11.77 23.30 11.51
C VAL A 84 12.64 24.38 12.19
N GLU A 85 13.08 24.13 13.42
CA GLU A 85 13.97 25.05 14.15
C GLU A 85 15.32 25.23 13.44
N ARG A 86 15.88 24.15 12.89
CA ARG A 86 17.13 24.19 12.11
C ARG A 86 16.96 24.96 10.80
N VAL A 87 15.84 24.79 10.10
CA VAL A 87 15.54 25.47 8.82
C VAL A 87 15.19 26.94 8.98
N GLY A 88 14.60 27.32 10.12
CA GLY A 88 14.32 28.72 10.46
C GLY A 88 15.58 29.59 10.55
N ASN A 89 16.74 28.99 10.82
CA ASN A 89 18.03 29.69 10.88
C ASN A 89 18.87 29.61 9.60
N GLU A 90 18.64 28.61 8.74
CA GLU A 90 19.30 28.46 7.44
C GLU A 90 18.27 27.91 6.44
N GLY A 91 17.78 28.78 5.55
CA GLY A 91 16.59 28.56 4.70
C GLY A 91 16.59 27.37 3.74
N GLY A 92 16.59 26.14 4.25
CA GLY A 92 16.50 24.91 3.47
C GLY A 92 15.63 23.84 4.12
N MET A 93 14.38 23.69 3.66
CA MET A 93 13.39 22.67 4.07
C MET A 93 13.96 21.25 4.15
N GLY A 94 14.09 20.66 5.35
CA GLY A 94 14.39 19.23 5.51
C GLY A 94 13.20 18.44 6.03
N GLY A 95 13.04 17.25 5.49
CA GLY A 95 11.94 16.34 5.77
C GLY A 95 12.45 15.09 6.43
N GLY A 96 11.65 14.55 7.35
CA GLY A 96 11.94 13.31 8.07
C GLY A 96 12.40 12.19 7.13
N GLY A 97 13.42 11.44 7.56
CA GLY A 97 13.97 10.30 6.83
C GLY A 97 12.91 9.27 6.46
N ASP A 98 13.25 8.36 5.54
CA ASP A 98 12.36 7.29 5.06
C ASP A 98 11.77 6.48 6.23
N GLU A 99 12.51 6.36 7.33
CA GLU A 99 12.13 5.70 8.58
C GLU A 99 10.95 6.41 9.27
N GLY A 100 10.98 7.74 9.35
CA GLY A 100 9.89 8.53 9.93
C GLY A 100 8.62 8.46 9.09
N ILE A 101 8.76 8.50 7.76
CA ILE A 101 7.65 8.35 6.83
C ILE A 101 7.07 6.92 6.93
N GLY A 102 7.94 5.91 6.98
CA GLY A 102 7.57 4.52 7.20
C GLY A 102 6.83 4.31 8.54
N ALA A 103 7.26 4.97 9.60
CA ALA A 103 6.61 4.92 10.91
C ALA A 103 5.17 5.49 10.85
N VAL A 104 5.00 6.67 10.26
CA VAL A 104 3.67 7.29 10.09
C VAL A 104 2.78 6.46 9.17
N SER A 105 3.34 5.76 8.17
CA SER A 105 2.56 4.83 7.33
C SER A 105 1.96 3.67 8.14
N CYS A 106 2.63 3.22 9.21
CA CYS A 106 2.08 2.20 10.11
C CYS A 106 0.89 2.76 10.88
N LEU A 107 0.98 4.01 11.37
CA LEU A 107 -0.14 4.69 12.01
C LEU A 107 -1.31 4.82 11.03
N ALA A 108 -1.07 5.31 9.81
CA ALA A 108 -2.09 5.48 8.79
C ALA A 108 -2.85 4.18 8.48
N VAL A 109 -2.15 3.05 8.24
CA VAL A 109 -2.80 1.74 8.07
C VAL A 109 -3.65 1.39 9.29
N GLY A 110 -3.12 1.57 10.49
CA GLY A 110 -3.83 1.26 11.72
C GLY A 110 -5.10 2.07 11.93
N GLU A 111 -5.06 3.36 11.61
CA GLU A 111 -6.24 4.24 11.65
C GLU A 111 -7.27 3.86 10.58
N ALA A 112 -6.83 3.39 9.41
CA ALA A 112 -7.72 2.84 8.40
C ALA A 112 -8.42 1.55 8.90
N MET A 113 -7.67 0.62 9.47
CA MET A 113 -8.20 -0.64 10.01
C MET A 113 -9.13 -0.42 11.20
N ALA A 114 -8.87 0.60 12.02
CA ALA A 114 -9.70 0.95 13.18
C ALA A 114 -10.98 1.73 12.81
N GLY A 115 -11.23 2.03 11.53
CA GLY A 115 -12.38 2.82 11.10
C GLY A 115 -12.31 4.31 11.48
N ARG A 116 -11.12 4.84 11.78
CA ARG A 116 -10.88 6.23 12.19
C ARG A 116 -10.45 7.08 10.99
N GLN A 117 -11.41 7.39 10.10
CA GLN A 117 -11.17 8.08 8.83
C GLN A 117 -10.39 9.39 8.95
N GLU A 118 -10.76 10.24 9.91
CA GLU A 118 -10.11 11.55 10.05
C GLU A 118 -8.65 11.43 10.48
N LEU A 119 -8.33 10.48 11.36
CA LEU A 119 -6.96 10.22 11.78
C LEU A 119 -6.12 9.63 10.64
N TRP A 120 -6.70 8.71 9.85
CA TRP A 120 -6.06 8.23 8.61
C TRP A 120 -5.72 9.40 7.68
N ARG A 121 -6.67 10.32 7.43
CA ARG A 121 -6.48 11.48 6.57
C ARG A 121 -5.38 12.41 7.08
N ILE A 122 -5.33 12.66 8.39
CA ILE A 122 -4.27 13.45 9.04
C ILE A 122 -2.90 12.82 8.80
N HIS A 123 -2.75 11.51 9.02
CA HIS A 123 -1.48 10.82 8.80
C HIS A 123 -1.07 10.79 7.32
N MET A 124 -2.02 10.58 6.40
CA MET A 124 -1.73 10.60 4.96
C MET A 124 -1.33 11.99 4.47
N GLU A 125 -1.95 13.07 4.96
CA GLU A 125 -1.53 14.44 4.65
C GLU A 125 -0.15 14.74 5.27
N GLY A 126 0.11 14.24 6.49
CA GLY A 126 1.44 14.28 7.10
C GLY A 126 2.50 13.60 6.22
N ILE A 127 2.24 12.39 5.73
CA ILE A 127 3.12 11.67 4.79
C ILE A 127 3.34 12.48 3.52
N LYS A 128 2.27 13.01 2.92
CA LYS A 128 2.36 13.84 1.71
C LYS A 128 3.26 15.06 1.93
N ASN A 129 3.17 15.71 3.08
CA ASN A 129 4.02 16.85 3.40
C ASN A 129 5.46 16.43 3.67
N MET A 130 5.70 15.34 4.40
CA MET A 130 7.05 14.79 4.60
C MET A 130 7.72 14.42 3.27
N LEU A 131 6.97 13.85 2.32
CA LEU A 131 7.48 13.54 0.98
C LEU A 131 7.88 14.79 0.19
N LYS A 132 7.14 15.90 0.33
CA LYS A 132 7.48 17.18 -0.33
C LYS A 132 8.75 17.80 0.22
N VAL A 133 8.95 17.73 1.54
CA VAL A 133 10.13 18.33 2.20
C VAL A 133 11.32 17.38 2.28
N ARG A 134 11.18 16.14 1.83
CA ARG A 134 12.24 15.14 1.80
C ARG A 134 13.38 15.62 0.90
N LYS A 135 14.52 15.99 1.50
CA LYS A 135 15.75 16.46 0.83
C LYS A 135 16.47 15.41 -0.04
N SER A 136 16.04 14.15 0.00
CA SER A 136 16.71 13.07 -0.71
C SER A 136 16.28 13.03 -2.17
N ASN A 137 17.22 13.29 -3.08
CA ASN A 137 17.06 13.03 -4.51
C ASN A 137 17.06 11.53 -4.84
N LYS A 138 17.34 10.67 -3.85
CA LYS A 138 17.24 9.22 -4.04
C LYS A 138 15.77 8.81 -4.00
N PRO A 139 15.36 7.79 -4.76
CA PRO A 139 14.04 7.18 -4.58
C PRO A 139 13.78 6.79 -3.12
N LEU A 140 12.52 6.71 -2.73
CA LEU A 140 12.15 6.08 -1.46
C LEU A 140 12.70 4.65 -1.44
N GLN A 141 13.05 4.17 -0.25
CA GLN A 141 13.24 2.73 -0.08
C GLN A 141 11.95 2.00 -0.52
N GLY A 142 12.07 1.02 -1.42
CA GLY A 142 10.90 0.38 -2.05
C GLY A 142 9.90 -0.22 -1.06
N MET A 143 10.36 -0.66 0.12
CA MET A 143 9.50 -1.17 1.18
C MET A 143 8.68 -0.09 1.89
N VAL A 144 9.29 1.08 2.10
CA VAL A 144 8.60 2.26 2.65
C VAL A 144 7.56 2.73 1.66
N GLU A 145 7.91 2.81 0.36
CA GLU A 145 6.95 3.10 -0.69
C GLU A 145 5.78 2.11 -0.68
N ALA A 146 6.06 0.80 -0.64
CA ALA A 146 5.02 -0.23 -0.59
C ALA A 146 4.06 -0.05 0.60
N LYS A 147 4.59 0.27 1.80
CA LYS A 147 3.77 0.53 2.98
C LYS A 147 2.92 1.79 2.84
N ILE A 148 3.49 2.88 2.32
CA ILE A 148 2.77 4.13 2.10
C ILE A 148 1.63 3.91 1.10
N ARG A 149 1.89 3.25 -0.03
CA ARG A 149 0.87 2.92 -1.03
C ARG A 149 -0.24 2.06 -0.44
N ARG A 150 0.14 1.06 0.35
CA ARG A 150 -0.82 0.18 1.04
C ARG A 150 -1.67 0.95 2.05
N ALA A 151 -1.09 1.88 2.82
CA ALA A 151 -1.81 2.75 3.74
C ALA A 151 -2.85 3.62 3.02
N ASP A 152 -2.44 4.21 1.90
CA ASP A 152 -3.27 5.10 1.10
C ASP A 152 -4.47 4.35 0.49
N ILE A 153 -4.19 3.25 -0.21
CA ILE A 153 -5.22 2.42 -0.86
C ILE A 153 -6.16 1.80 0.16
N THR A 154 -5.64 1.31 1.31
CA THR A 154 -6.48 0.68 2.34
C THR A 154 -7.50 1.67 2.89
N GLY A 155 -7.08 2.88 3.25
CA GLY A 155 -8.01 3.90 3.72
C GLY A 155 -8.96 4.39 2.64
N ALA A 156 -8.46 4.68 1.43
CA ALA A 156 -9.30 5.09 0.31
C ALA A 156 -10.39 4.06 -0.03
N THR A 157 -10.04 2.78 -0.01
CA THR A 157 -10.99 1.68 -0.23
C THR A 157 -11.99 1.57 0.91
N THR A 158 -11.51 1.59 2.16
CA THR A 158 -12.34 1.41 3.37
C THR A 158 -13.38 2.52 3.51
N TYR A 159 -12.98 3.76 3.23
CA TYR A 159 -13.83 4.93 3.40
C TYR A 159 -14.52 5.37 2.10
N ALA A 160 -14.38 4.59 1.02
CA ALA A 160 -14.89 4.92 -0.30
C ALA A 160 -14.50 6.33 -0.77
N THR A 161 -13.25 6.73 -0.50
CA THR A 161 -12.68 8.03 -0.90
C THR A 161 -11.59 7.86 -1.95
N HIS A 162 -11.07 8.99 -2.41
CA HIS A 162 -9.87 9.00 -3.24
C HIS A 162 -8.59 8.80 -2.40
N PRO A 163 -7.56 8.17 -2.97
CA PRO A 163 -6.21 8.18 -2.41
C PRO A 163 -5.68 9.60 -2.24
N SER A 164 -4.92 9.83 -1.17
CA SER A 164 -4.31 11.11 -0.83
C SER A 164 -3.07 11.43 -1.68
N LEU A 165 -2.38 10.38 -2.15
CA LEU A 165 -1.16 10.49 -2.94
C LEU A 165 -1.44 10.30 -4.42
N SER A 166 -0.73 11.05 -5.25
CA SER A 166 -0.75 10.82 -6.70
C SER A 166 -0.04 9.52 -7.04
N TYR A 167 -0.56 8.83 -8.04
CA TYR A 167 0.03 7.62 -8.59
C TYR A 167 0.55 7.86 -10.00
N THR A 168 1.80 7.48 -10.23
CA THR A 168 2.43 7.52 -11.54
C THR A 168 2.86 6.09 -11.87
N PRO A 169 2.27 5.46 -12.90
CA PRO A 169 2.64 4.10 -13.26
C PRO A 169 4.13 3.97 -13.60
N SER A 170 4.76 2.93 -13.10
CA SER A 170 6.11 2.52 -13.50
C SER A 170 6.17 2.23 -15.00
N PRO A 171 7.28 2.58 -15.68
CA PRO A 171 7.51 2.22 -17.07
C PRO A 171 7.82 0.72 -17.28
N THR A 172 7.96 -0.05 -16.20
CA THR A 172 8.26 -1.49 -16.28
C THR A 172 7.14 -2.24 -17.00
N PRO A 173 7.48 -3.19 -17.90
CA PRO A 173 6.48 -4.04 -18.53
C PRO A 173 5.61 -4.74 -17.48
N PRO A 174 4.28 -4.81 -17.67
CA PRO A 174 3.40 -5.42 -16.70
C PRO A 174 3.55 -6.94 -16.66
N ILE A 175 3.15 -7.57 -15.56
CA ILE A 175 3.24 -9.02 -15.35
C ILE A 175 2.53 -9.80 -16.45
N TRP A 176 1.47 -9.23 -17.05
CA TRP A 176 0.74 -9.90 -18.12
C TRP A 176 1.49 -9.98 -19.44
N THR A 177 2.71 -9.43 -19.54
CA THR A 177 3.64 -9.78 -20.63
C THR A 177 4.05 -11.26 -20.64
N LEU A 178 3.88 -11.97 -19.53
CA LEU A 178 4.05 -13.42 -19.45
C LEU A 178 3.00 -14.22 -20.23
N LEU A 179 1.85 -13.61 -20.55
CA LEU A 179 0.82 -14.27 -21.35
C LEU A 179 1.22 -14.26 -22.84
N PRO A 180 0.91 -15.34 -23.60
CA PRO A 180 1.12 -15.35 -25.04
C PRO A 180 0.46 -14.14 -25.73
N PRO A 181 1.13 -13.47 -26.70
CA PRO A 181 0.58 -12.27 -27.36
C PRO A 181 -0.84 -12.44 -27.93
N ALA A 182 -1.09 -13.58 -28.59
CA ALA A 182 -2.41 -13.90 -29.14
C ALA A 182 -3.50 -13.99 -28.04
N LEU A 183 -3.17 -14.59 -26.90
CA LEU A 183 -4.09 -14.69 -25.77
C LEU A 183 -4.38 -13.31 -25.16
N ARG A 184 -3.37 -12.46 -25.01
CA ARG A 184 -3.56 -11.08 -24.50
C ARG A 184 -4.48 -10.28 -25.41
N LEU A 185 -4.27 -10.37 -26.71
CA LEU A 185 -5.09 -9.68 -27.70
C LEU A 185 -6.54 -10.18 -27.65
N SER A 186 -6.75 -11.49 -27.66
CA SER A 186 -8.09 -12.10 -27.53
C SER A 186 -8.80 -11.61 -26.28
N LEU A 187 -8.18 -11.74 -25.10
CA LEU A 187 -8.79 -11.33 -23.83
C LEU A 187 -9.17 -9.84 -23.80
N THR A 188 -8.35 -8.98 -24.42
CA THR A 188 -8.60 -7.54 -24.48
C THR A 188 -9.74 -7.20 -25.44
N LEU A 189 -9.84 -7.90 -26.58
CA LEU A 189 -10.94 -7.71 -27.53
C LEU A 189 -12.25 -8.28 -26.99
N ASP A 190 -12.19 -9.44 -26.34
CA ASP A 190 -13.34 -10.10 -25.70
C ASP A 190 -13.88 -9.24 -24.56
N SER A 191 -13.01 -8.71 -23.69
CA SER A 191 -13.43 -7.81 -22.61
C SER A 191 -14.08 -6.53 -23.15
N LYS A 192 -13.44 -5.89 -24.13
CA LYS A 192 -13.94 -4.66 -24.74
C LYS A 192 -15.31 -4.89 -25.39
N SER A 193 -15.45 -5.90 -26.24
CA SER A 193 -16.71 -6.19 -26.93
C SER A 193 -17.85 -6.58 -25.99
N PHE A 194 -17.54 -7.24 -24.87
CA PHE A 194 -18.51 -7.56 -23.83
C PHE A 194 -18.99 -6.31 -23.10
N PHE A 195 -18.06 -5.44 -22.66
CA PHE A 195 -18.41 -4.27 -21.86
C PHE A 195 -18.88 -3.06 -22.69
N GLU A 196 -18.57 -2.96 -23.98
CA GLU A 196 -19.09 -1.91 -24.86
C GLU A 196 -20.62 -1.93 -24.97
N ARG A 197 -21.24 -3.09 -24.73
CA ARG A 197 -22.69 -3.25 -24.69
C ARG A 197 -23.31 -2.81 -23.36
N THR A 198 -22.49 -2.32 -22.43
CA THR A 198 -22.89 -1.99 -21.06
C THR A 198 -22.63 -0.53 -20.72
N SER A 199 -23.36 -0.02 -19.73
CA SER A 199 -23.25 1.35 -19.24
C SER A 199 -22.06 1.56 -18.28
N ILE A 200 -20.88 0.99 -18.57
CA ILE A 200 -19.67 1.13 -17.74
C ILE A 200 -18.41 1.49 -18.54
N SER A 201 -18.58 2.21 -19.65
CA SER A 201 -17.50 2.61 -20.58
C SER A 201 -16.22 3.12 -19.89
N PRO A 202 -16.28 3.99 -18.86
CA PRO A 202 -15.07 4.49 -18.18
C PRO A 202 -14.24 3.40 -17.48
N LEU A 203 -14.86 2.28 -17.09
CA LEU A 203 -14.20 1.19 -16.36
C LEU A 203 -13.61 0.11 -17.28
N ILE A 204 -13.91 0.13 -18.58
CA ILE A 204 -13.47 -0.90 -19.53
C ILE A 204 -11.94 -1.10 -19.53
N PRO A 205 -11.10 -0.05 -19.52
CA PRO A 205 -9.65 -0.21 -19.48
C PRO A 205 -9.17 -0.95 -18.23
N VAL A 206 -9.64 -0.54 -17.05
CA VAL A 206 -9.21 -1.14 -15.78
C VAL A 206 -9.73 -2.58 -15.63
N LEU A 207 -10.93 -2.88 -16.12
CA LEU A 207 -11.47 -4.23 -16.19
C LEU A 207 -10.65 -5.14 -17.10
N SER A 208 -10.21 -4.63 -18.25
CA SER A 208 -9.34 -5.39 -19.16
C SER A 208 -8.00 -5.70 -18.52
N HIS A 209 -7.39 -4.75 -17.81
CA HIS A 209 -6.17 -5.00 -17.03
C HIS A 209 -6.40 -5.99 -15.89
N LEU A 210 -7.54 -5.93 -15.19
CA LEU A 210 -7.90 -6.87 -14.12
C LEU A 210 -8.02 -8.31 -14.64
N ILE A 211 -8.63 -8.50 -15.81
CA ILE A 211 -8.71 -9.80 -16.49
C ILE A 211 -7.32 -10.33 -16.82
N LEU A 212 -6.47 -9.50 -17.43
CA LEU A 212 -5.10 -9.87 -17.77
C LEU A 212 -4.30 -10.24 -16.52
N PHE A 213 -4.32 -9.40 -15.48
CA PHE A 213 -3.68 -9.63 -14.19
C PHE A 213 -4.10 -10.96 -13.57
N THR A 214 -5.41 -11.23 -13.53
CA THR A 214 -5.98 -12.49 -13.02
C THR A 214 -5.50 -13.70 -13.82
N LYS A 215 -5.52 -13.61 -15.15
CA LYS A 215 -5.08 -14.71 -16.03
C LYS A 215 -3.59 -14.98 -15.87
N THR A 216 -2.77 -13.95 -15.65
CA THR A 216 -1.35 -14.09 -15.37
C THR A 216 -1.10 -14.80 -14.05
N ILE A 217 -1.80 -14.42 -12.97
CA ILE A 217 -1.71 -15.12 -11.68
C ILE A 217 -2.10 -16.59 -11.83
N SER A 218 -3.19 -16.86 -12.57
CA SER A 218 -3.64 -18.23 -12.82
C SER A 218 -2.61 -19.05 -13.60
N LEU A 219 -1.99 -18.45 -14.63
CA LEU A 219 -0.91 -19.09 -15.39
C LEU A 219 0.29 -19.37 -14.48
N ALA A 220 0.80 -18.36 -13.79
CA ALA A 220 1.95 -18.45 -12.89
C ALA A 220 1.74 -19.53 -11.82
N SER A 221 0.54 -19.59 -11.22
CA SER A 221 0.19 -20.62 -10.25
C SER A 221 0.16 -22.03 -10.86
N LYS A 222 -0.31 -22.20 -12.10
CA LYS A 222 -0.39 -23.50 -12.78
C LYS A 222 0.98 -23.99 -13.26
N THR A 223 1.79 -23.09 -13.81
CA THR A 223 3.11 -23.41 -14.37
C THR A 223 4.22 -23.36 -13.32
N LYS A 224 3.90 -22.95 -12.09
CA LYS A 224 4.87 -22.67 -11.01
C LYS A 224 5.90 -21.60 -11.40
N THR A 225 5.57 -20.76 -12.38
CA THR A 225 6.38 -19.59 -12.73
C THR A 225 6.29 -18.57 -11.60
N LYS A 226 7.43 -18.02 -11.20
CA LYS A 226 7.50 -16.99 -10.16
C LYS A 226 7.39 -15.60 -10.79
N LEU A 227 6.71 -14.70 -10.10
CA LEU A 227 6.53 -13.31 -10.49
C LEU A 227 7.50 -12.42 -9.70
N ASP A 228 8.11 -11.45 -10.38
CA ASP A 228 8.86 -10.40 -9.71
C ASP A 228 7.93 -9.63 -8.75
N PRO A 229 8.27 -9.55 -7.44
CA PRO A 229 7.38 -8.95 -6.46
C PRO A 229 7.16 -7.45 -6.70
N LYS A 230 8.13 -6.73 -7.26
CA LYS A 230 8.02 -5.29 -7.51
C LYS A 230 7.05 -5.01 -8.66
N THR A 231 7.20 -5.69 -9.80
CA THR A 231 6.29 -5.57 -10.94
C THR A 231 4.87 -6.02 -10.57
N PHE A 232 4.75 -7.10 -9.78
CA PHE A 232 3.47 -7.56 -9.28
C PHE A 232 2.75 -6.49 -8.43
N THR A 233 3.42 -5.95 -7.40
CA THR A 233 2.80 -4.93 -6.53
C THR A 233 2.50 -3.64 -7.27
N GLU A 234 3.37 -3.22 -8.19
CA GLU A 234 3.13 -2.04 -9.02
C GLU A 234 1.88 -2.19 -9.89
N ASN A 235 1.69 -3.35 -10.52
CA ASN A 235 0.47 -3.61 -11.31
C ASN A 235 -0.78 -3.71 -10.43
N LEU A 236 -0.65 -4.27 -9.23
CA LEU A 236 -1.73 -4.28 -8.26
C LEU A 236 -2.11 -2.85 -7.84
N TRP A 237 -1.15 -2.01 -7.48
CA TRP A 237 -1.40 -0.61 -7.14
C TRP A 237 -2.00 0.14 -8.32
N ALA A 238 -1.54 -0.08 -9.55
CA ALA A 238 -2.14 0.53 -10.74
C ALA A 238 -3.65 0.24 -10.85
N LEU A 239 -4.05 -1.01 -10.60
CA LEU A 239 -5.46 -1.41 -10.60
C LEU A 239 -6.23 -0.74 -9.46
N GLU A 240 -5.70 -0.80 -8.24
CA GLU A 240 -6.35 -0.24 -7.06
C GLU A 240 -6.48 1.29 -7.13
N TYR A 241 -5.46 2.02 -7.58
CA TYR A 241 -5.52 3.47 -7.79
C TYR A 241 -6.49 3.85 -8.91
N GLN A 242 -6.57 3.08 -10.01
CA GLN A 242 -7.58 3.32 -11.05
C GLN A 242 -9.00 3.08 -10.54
N LEU A 243 -9.21 2.03 -9.74
CA LEU A 243 -10.51 1.68 -9.15
C LEU A 243 -10.93 2.56 -7.96
N THR A 244 -9.98 3.26 -7.35
CA THR A 244 -10.25 4.26 -6.30
C THR A 244 -10.18 5.70 -6.83
N GLY A 245 -9.88 5.86 -8.13
CA GLY A 245 -9.82 7.15 -8.84
C GLY A 245 -11.19 7.78 -9.08
N SER A 246 -11.20 8.96 -9.73
CA SER A 246 -12.33 9.90 -9.83
C SER A 246 -13.71 9.24 -9.97
N THR A 247 -14.59 9.55 -9.01
CA THR A 247 -15.97 9.04 -8.89
C THR A 247 -17.01 10.11 -9.21
N GLU A 248 -16.58 11.32 -9.60
CA GLU A 248 -17.49 12.43 -9.91
C GLU A 248 -18.29 12.12 -11.17
N GLY A 249 -19.63 12.20 -11.04
CA GLY A 249 -20.54 11.86 -12.14
C GLY A 249 -20.69 10.36 -12.44
N GLU A 250 -20.07 9.48 -11.64
CA GLU A 250 -20.14 8.03 -11.83
C GLU A 250 -21.58 7.51 -11.64
N ARG A 251 -22.08 6.72 -12.60
CA ARG A 251 -23.40 6.09 -12.57
C ARG A 251 -23.46 4.99 -11.52
N ALA A 252 -24.66 4.64 -11.05
CA ALA A 252 -24.85 3.61 -10.03
C ALA A 252 -24.25 2.24 -10.43
N ILE A 253 -24.38 1.86 -11.70
CA ILE A 253 -23.82 0.62 -12.25
C ILE A 253 -22.28 0.63 -12.26
N GLU A 254 -21.67 1.77 -12.57
CA GLU A 254 -20.21 1.96 -12.56
C GLU A 254 -19.69 1.86 -11.12
N LYS A 255 -20.34 2.56 -10.17
CA LYS A 255 -20.05 2.44 -8.73
C LYS A 255 -20.09 0.99 -8.26
N GLY A 256 -21.18 0.29 -8.57
CA GLY A 256 -21.35 -1.12 -8.21
C GLY A 256 -20.25 -2.01 -8.79
N MET A 257 -19.91 -1.83 -10.07
CA MET A 257 -18.84 -2.58 -10.72
C MET A 257 -17.47 -2.29 -10.12
N ARG A 258 -17.17 -1.02 -9.84
CA ARG A 258 -15.92 -0.58 -9.22
C ARG A 258 -15.74 -1.20 -7.83
N PHE A 259 -16.78 -1.16 -6.99
CA PHE A 259 -16.77 -1.86 -5.69
C PHE A 259 -16.60 -3.36 -5.85
N ALA A 260 -17.30 -4.00 -6.80
CA ALA A 260 -17.14 -5.42 -7.07
C ALA A 260 -15.69 -5.78 -7.47
N CYS A 261 -15.03 -4.93 -8.26
CA CYS A 261 -13.63 -5.12 -8.65
C CYS A 261 -12.67 -4.96 -7.47
N LEU A 262 -12.88 -3.97 -6.61
CA LEU A 262 -12.10 -3.79 -5.38
C LEU A 262 -12.26 -4.98 -4.44
N LEU A 263 -13.50 -5.43 -4.21
CA LEU A 263 -13.80 -6.62 -3.40
C LEU A 263 -13.18 -7.88 -4.00
N TYR A 264 -13.24 -8.03 -5.32
CA TYR A 264 -12.59 -9.13 -6.03
C TYR A 264 -11.07 -9.13 -5.81
N LEU A 265 -10.41 -7.98 -5.94
CA LEU A 265 -8.98 -7.86 -5.67
C LEU A 265 -8.67 -8.25 -4.22
N LYS A 266 -9.41 -7.71 -3.23
CA LYS A 266 -9.19 -8.09 -1.81
C LYS A 266 -9.42 -9.59 -1.58
N GLY A 267 -10.47 -10.16 -2.16
CA GLY A 267 -10.81 -11.57 -2.02
C GLY A 267 -9.79 -12.52 -2.67
N VAL A 268 -9.36 -12.24 -3.90
CA VAL A 268 -8.40 -13.08 -4.63
C VAL A 268 -6.99 -12.98 -4.07
N LEU A 269 -6.62 -11.82 -3.54
CA LEU A 269 -5.30 -11.60 -2.96
C LEU A 269 -5.20 -12.15 -1.53
N GLY A 270 -6.31 -12.58 -0.92
CA GLY A 270 -6.32 -13.09 0.45
C GLY A 270 -6.13 -11.98 1.49
N ASP A 271 -6.48 -10.74 1.13
CA ASP A 271 -6.42 -9.55 1.99
C ASP A 271 -7.58 -9.61 3.00
N TRP A 272 -7.47 -10.51 3.98
CA TRP A 272 -8.33 -10.50 5.16
C TRP A 272 -7.45 -10.53 6.41
N MET A 273 -7.55 -9.41 7.14
CA MET A 273 -6.98 -9.12 8.48
C MET A 273 -5.59 -8.49 8.47
#